data_AF-A0A1H8RBZ2-F1
#
_entry.id   AF-A0A1H8RBZ2-F1
#
_cell.length_a   1.000
_cell.length_b   1.000
_cell.length_c   1.000
_cell.angle_alpha   90.00
_cell.angle_beta   90.00
_cell.angle_gamma   90.00
#
_symmetry.space_group_name_H-M   'P 1'
#
loop_
_entity.id
_entity.type
_entity.pdbx_description
1 polymer ?
#
loop_
_entity_poly.entity_id
_entity_poly.type
_entity_poly.pdbx_seq_one_letter_code
_entity_poly.pdbx_strand_id
1 'polypeptide(L)' 'MSRTANDDRSDSMNPNNDSYDYSQDNRSDQLNPNNDRYQGDDDE' A
#
# COMPACT_ATOMS: atom_id res chain seq x y z
N MET A 1 -14.41 -6.71 24.87
CA MET A 1 -15.02 -6.32 23.59
C MET A 1 -14.07 -6.80 22.50
N SER A 2 -14.56 -7.58 21.53
CA SER A 2 -13.73 -8.05 20.40
C SER A 2 -13.62 -6.94 19.37
N ARG A 3 -12.48 -6.86 18.66
CA ARG A 3 -12.35 -6.00 17.49
C ARG A 3 -13.41 -6.37 16.46
N THR A 4 -13.97 -5.35 15.82
CA THR A 4 -14.92 -5.46 14.74
C THR A 4 -14.21 -5.34 13.40
N ALA A 5 -14.84 -5.83 12.33
CA ALA A 5 -14.33 -5.61 10.98
C ALA A 5 -14.19 -4.11 10.63
N ASN A 6 -14.93 -3.22 11.32
CA ASN A 6 -14.78 -1.79 11.14
C ASN A 6 -13.49 -1.27 11.78
N ASP A 7 -13.11 -1.79 12.94
CA ASP A 7 -11.86 -1.41 13.62
C ASP A 7 -10.66 -1.77 12.75
N ASP A 8 -10.63 -2.98 12.18
CA ASP A 8 -9.53 -3.40 11.30
C ASP A 8 -9.47 -2.56 10.01
N ARG A 9 -10.62 -2.21 9.43
CA ARG A 9 -10.69 -1.31 8.26
C ARG A 9 -10.21 0.09 8.62
N SER A 10 -10.66 0.62 9.75
CA SER A 10 -10.25 1.94 10.23
C SER A 10 -8.74 1.99 10.47
N ASP A 11 -8.14 0.97 11.08
CA ASP A 11 -6.69 0.88 11.25
C ASP A 11 -5.96 0.89 9.89
N SER A 12 -6.48 0.14 8.91
CA SER A 12 -5.87 0.05 7.58
C SER A 12 -6.03 1.29 6.69
N MET A 13 -7.03 2.15 6.96
CA MET A 13 -7.35 3.34 6.16
C MET A 13 -7.19 4.65 6.95
N ASN A 14 -6.51 4.59 8.10
CA ASN A 14 -6.24 5.78 8.90
C ASN A 14 -5.02 6.52 8.34
N PRO A 15 -5.16 7.77 7.85
CA PRO A 15 -4.04 8.53 7.29
C PRO A 15 -3.00 8.96 8.34
N ASN A 16 -3.29 8.82 9.64
CA ASN A 16 -2.30 9.03 10.70
C ASN A 16 -1.57 7.72 11.10
N ASN A 17 -1.79 6.62 10.37
CA ASN A 17 -1.09 5.35 10.57
C ASN A 17 -0.01 5.19 9.50
N ASP A 18 1.25 5.02 9.91
CA ASP A 18 2.41 4.82 9.02
C ASP A 18 2.20 3.67 8.01
N SER A 19 1.43 2.64 8.37
CA SER A 19 1.13 1.52 7.46
C SER A 19 0.24 1.94 6.29
N TYR A 20 -0.61 2.94 6.48
CA TYR A 20 -1.43 3.51 5.40
C TYR A 20 -0.54 4.23 4.39
N ASP A 21 0.39 5.06 4.85
CA ASP A 21 1.31 5.79 3.98
C ASP A 21 2.20 4.83 3.17
N TYR A 22 2.78 3.82 3.82
CA TYR A 22 3.55 2.78 3.13
C TYR A 22 2.71 2.03 2.07
N SER A 23 1.42 1.79 2.34
CA SER A 23 0.54 1.16 1.36
C SER A 23 0.27 2.06 0.13
N GLN A 24 0.21 3.39 0.33
CA GLN A 24 0.06 4.34 -0.77
C GLN A 24 1.34 4.47 -1.60
N ASP A 25 2.50 4.46 -0.96
CA ASP A 25 3.79 4.49 -1.65
C ASP A 25 3.97 3.24 -2.51
N ASN A 26 3.75 2.06 -1.93
CA ASN A 26 3.80 0.80 -2.69
C ASN A 26 2.81 0.79 -3.85
N ARG A 27 1.58 1.29 -3.63
CA ARG A 27 0.58 1.39 -4.69
C ARG A 27 1.01 2.35 -5.79
N SER A 28 1.68 3.44 -5.43
CA SER A 28 2.19 4.42 -6.40
C SER A 28 3.34 3.83 -7.21
N ASP A 29 4.26 3.11 -6.57
CA ASP A 29 5.34 2.38 -7.23
C ASP A 29 4.80 1.35 -8.23
N GLN A 30 3.78 0.58 -7.83
CA GLN A 30 3.10 -0.40 -8.67
C GLN A 30 2.29 0.19 -9.83
N LEU A 31 2.02 1.49 -9.83
CA LEU A 31 1.24 2.15 -10.89
C LEU A 31 2.08 3.16 -11.68
N ASN A 32 3.35 3.33 -11.33
CA ASN A 32 4.26 4.21 -12.01
C ASN A 32 5.07 3.43 -13.06
N PRO A 33 4.76 3.55 -14.37
CA PRO A 33 5.49 2.84 -15.41
C PRO A 33 6.95 3.27 -15.55
N ASN A 34 7.32 4.41 -14.97
CA ASN A 34 8.71 4.87 -14.91
C ASN A 34 9.44 4.39 -13.65
N ASN A 35 8.80 3.62 -12.77
CA ASN A 35 9.48 2.99 -11.64
C ASN A 35 10.18 1.72 -12.14
N ASP A 36 11.48 1.58 -11.87
CA ASP A 36 12.27 0.41 -12.29
C ASP A 36 11.66 -0.92 -11.81
N ARG A 37 11.04 -0.94 -10.62
CA ARG A 37 10.35 -2.13 -10.07
C ARG A 37 9.05 -2.46 -10.78
N TYR A 38 8.42 -1.48 -11.43
CA TYR A 38 7.20 -1.69 -12.22
C TYR A 38 7.53 -2.37 -13.55
N GLN A 39 8.64 -1.99 -14.17
CA GLN A 39 9.07 -2.53 -15.47
C GLN A 39 9.40 -4.03 -15.35
N GLY A 40 9.77 -4.49 -14.16
CA GLY A 40 10.23 -5.85 -13.94
C GLY A 40 11.65 -6.00 -14.49
N ASP A 41 12.29 -7.13 -14.20
CA ASP A 41 13.51 -7.48 -14.90
C ASP A 41 13.11 -7.83 -16.34
N ASP A 42 13.39 -6.94 -17.30
CA ASP A 42 13.28 -7.18 -18.75
C ASP A 42 14.33 -8.23 -19.23
N ASP A 43 14.59 -9.27 -18.44
CA ASP A 43 15.54 -10.34 -18.71
C ASP A 43 14.78 -11.60 -19.18
N GLU A 44 14.28 -11.59 -20.43
CA GLU A 44 14.05 -12.82 -21.23
C GLU A 44 14.10 -12.60 -22.76
#